data_AF-A0A4U6VKW1-F1
#
_entry.id   AF-A0A4U6VKW1-F1
#
_cell.length_a   1.000
_cell.length_b   1.000
_cell.length_c   1.000
_cell.angle_alpha   90.00
_cell.angle_beta   90.00
_cell.angle_gamma   90.00
#
_symmetry.space_group_name_H-M   'P 1'
#
loop_
_entity.id
_entity.type
_entity.pdbx_description
1 polymer ?
#
loop_
_entity_poly.entity_id
_entity_poly.type
_entity_poly.pdbx_seq_one_letter_code
_entity_poly.pdbx_strand_id
1 'polypeptide(L)'
;MVPSPRKNLSAAAAIVLLLIVMTAEMSCVEGNYCRHLSGKYHGWCIDDGHCSDTCIDEDKVHNLTGHCHDFPPRCYCVTHCSP
;
A
#
# COMPACT_ATOMS: atom_id res chain seq x y z
N MET A 1 25.51 18.94 53.56
CA MET A 1 25.62 18.44 52.17
C MET A 1 24.76 17.19 52.02
N VAL A 2 23.85 17.16 51.04
CA VAL A 2 23.43 15.89 50.43
C VAL A 2 23.44 16.13 48.92
N PRO A 3 24.41 15.60 48.17
CA PRO A 3 24.43 15.73 46.73
C PRO A 3 23.24 14.94 46.18
N SER A 4 22.27 15.66 45.61
CA SER A 4 21.19 15.03 44.86
C SER A 4 21.81 14.18 43.75
N PRO A 5 21.41 12.92 43.60
CA PRO A 5 22.04 12.02 42.66
C PRO A 5 21.69 12.49 41.25
N ARG A 6 22.61 13.20 40.59
CA ARG A 6 22.56 13.46 39.14
C ARG A 6 22.85 12.15 38.40
N LYS A 7 21.98 11.16 38.59
CA LYS A 7 22.07 9.88 37.91
C LYS A 7 21.30 9.97 36.60
N ASN A 8 22.06 10.19 35.53
CA ASN A 8 21.86 9.55 34.23
C ASN A 8 20.52 9.79 33.51
N LEU A 9 19.77 10.85 33.83
CA LEU A 9 18.59 11.28 33.06
C LEU A 9 18.94 11.45 31.56
N SER A 10 20.15 11.92 31.27
CA SER A 10 20.69 12.06 29.91
C SER A 10 20.89 10.71 29.21
N ALA A 11 21.40 9.69 29.91
CA ALA A 11 21.63 8.36 29.33
C ALA A 11 20.32 7.61 29.11
N ALA A 12 19.36 7.71 30.03
CA ALA A 12 18.03 7.12 29.87
C ALA A 12 17.27 7.74 28.69
N ALA A 13 17.33 9.07 28.55
CA ALA A 13 16.74 9.78 27.41
C ALA A 13 17.41 9.38 26.09
N ALA A 14 18.74 9.23 26.07
CA ALA A 14 19.47 8.78 24.88
C ALA A 14 19.10 7.35 24.47
N ILE A 15 18.90 6.45 25.44
CA ILE A 15 18.45 5.07 25.18
C ILE A 15 17.03 5.06 24.62
N VAL A 16 16.12 5.85 25.18
CA VAL A 16 14.74 5.97 24.67
C VAL A 16 14.74 6.55 23.25
N LEU A 17 15.57 7.57 22.97
CA LEU A 17 15.71 8.14 21.64
C LEU A 17 16.26 7.11 20.63
N LEU A 18 17.28 6.33 21.03
CA LEU A 18 17.84 5.24 20.23
C LEU A 18 16.78 4.18 19.90
N LEU A 19 15.93 3.81 20.86
CA LEU A 19 14.86 2.83 20.63
C LEU A 19 13.79 3.36 19.65
N ILE A 20 13.48 4.65 19.66
CA ILE A 20 12.52 5.27 18.74
C ILE A 20 13.04 5.29 17.29
N VAL A 21 14.35 5.45 17.08
CA VAL A 21 14.94 5.52 15.73
C VAL A 21 15.00 4.15 15.04
N MET A 22 15.01 3.05 15.81
CA MET A 22 15.19 1.69 15.26
C MET A 22 13.92 1.08 14.65
N THR A 23 12.76 1.75 14.70
CA THR A 23 11.48 1.20 14.20
C THR A 23 11.16 1.57 12.74
N ALA A 24 12.08 2.24 12.03
CA ALA A 24 11.78 2.92 10.78
C ALA A 24 11.97 2.11 9.47
N GLU A 25 12.26 0.81 9.53
CA GLU A 25 12.63 0.07 8.31
C GLU A 25 11.68 -1.11 8.03
N MET A 26 10.36 -0.87 8.04
CA MET A 26 9.40 -1.77 7.39
C MET A 26 9.10 -1.21 6.00
N SER A 27 9.98 -1.56 5.05
CA SER A 27 9.68 -1.35 3.65
C SER A 27 8.48 -2.23 3.29
N CYS A 28 7.35 -1.62 2.96
CA CYS A 28 6.28 -2.31 2.26
C CYS A 28 6.89 -2.86 0.97
N VAL A 29 7.03 -4.19 0.88
CA VAL A 29 7.27 -4.85 -0.41
C VAL A 29 5.98 -4.71 -1.20
N GLU A 30 5.83 -3.56 -1.85
CA GLU A 30 4.79 -3.36 -2.85
C GLU A 30 5.09 -4.36 -3.97
N GLY A 31 4.22 -5.36 -4.14
CA GLY A 31 4.29 -6.20 -5.34
C GLY A 31 4.26 -5.29 -6.56
N ASN A 32 5.08 -5.59 -7.58
CA ASN A 32 5.07 -4.81 -8.81
C ASN A 32 3.74 -5.07 -9.54
N TYR A 33 2.72 -4.26 -9.22
CA TYR A 33 1.39 -4.37 -9.78
C TYR A 33 1.19 -3.30 -10.84
N CYS A 34 0.74 -3.73 -12.01
CA CYS A 34 0.46 -2.86 -13.14
C CYS A 34 -1.05 -2.74 -13.31
N ARG A 35 -1.50 -1.57 -13.79
CA ARG A 35 -2.89 -1.34 -14.15
C ARG A 35 -3.02 -1.21 -15.65
N HIS A 36 -4.03 -1.86 -16.22
CA HIS A 36 -4.43 -1.66 -17.61
C HIS A 36 -5.94 -1.43 -17.69
N LEU A 37 -6.38 -0.72 -18.73
CA LEU A 37 -7.82 -0.49 -18.94
C LEU A 37 -8.51 -1.83 -19.23
N SER A 38 -9.68 -2.05 -18.62
CA SER A 38 -10.53 -3.20 -18.92
C SER A 38 -11.03 -3.14 -20.37
N GLY A 39 -11.05 -4.30 -21.05
CA GLY A 39 -11.56 -4.43 -22.42
C GLY A 39 -13.06 -4.79 -22.52
N LYS A 40 -13.67 -5.20 -21.40
CA LYS A 40 -15.06 -5.69 -21.32
C LYS A 40 -15.95 -4.88 -20.39
N TYR A 41 -15.41 -3.98 -19.57
CA TYR A 41 -16.23 -3.12 -18.72
C TYR A 41 -16.89 -2.02 -19.54
N HIS A 42 -18.19 -1.84 -19.36
CA HIS A 42 -18.98 -0.85 -20.11
C HIS A 42 -19.64 0.15 -19.15
N GLY A 43 -19.65 1.42 -19.56
CA GLY A 43 -20.26 2.51 -18.79
C GLY A 43 -19.31 3.16 -17.79
N TRP A 44 -19.88 3.95 -16.89
CA TRP A 44 -19.12 4.61 -15.82
C TRP A 44 -18.82 3.64 -14.70
N CYS A 45 -17.55 3.59 -14.31
CA CYS A 45 -17.11 2.75 -13.21
C CYS A 45 -17.52 3.39 -11.87
N ILE A 46 -18.58 2.88 -11.25
CA ILE A 46 -19.11 3.40 -9.98
C ILE A 46 -18.79 2.44 -8.82
N ASP A 47 -18.67 1.15 -9.13
CA ASP A 47 -18.42 0.09 -8.16
C ASP A 47 -17.18 -0.72 -8.55
N ASP A 48 -16.20 -0.71 -7.64
CA ASP A 48 -14.96 -1.49 -7.76
C ASP A 48 -15.26 -2.99 -7.79
N GLY A 49 -16.31 -3.47 -7.11
CA GLY A 49 -16.69 -4.88 -7.10
C GLY A 49 -17.03 -5.39 -8.49
N HIS A 50 -17.97 -4.73 -9.17
CA HIS A 50 -18.31 -5.05 -10.56
C HIS A 50 -17.12 -4.90 -11.52
N CYS A 51 -16.24 -3.91 -11.30
CA CYS A 51 -15.02 -3.77 -12.09
C CYS A 51 -14.07 -4.95 -11.87
N SER A 52 -13.88 -5.37 -10.62
CA SER A 52 -13.07 -6.52 -10.26
C SER A 52 -13.60 -7.82 -10.86
N ASP A 53 -14.90 -8.09 -10.72
CA ASP A 53 -15.54 -9.27 -11.31
C ASP A 53 -15.35 -9.32 -12.83
N THR A 54 -15.48 -8.17 -13.50
CA THR A 54 -15.24 -8.05 -14.95
C THR A 54 -13.78 -8.33 -15.31
N CYS A 55 -12.83 -7.78 -14.56
CA CYS A 55 -11.41 -8.01 -14.76
C CYS A 55 -11.04 -9.49 -14.54
N ILE A 56 -11.58 -10.13 -13.51
CA ILE A 56 -11.36 -11.57 -13.30
C ILE A 56 -11.97 -12.38 -14.43
N ASP A 57 -13.15 -12.03 -14.95
CA ASP A 57 -13.74 -12.73 -16.10
C ASP A 57 -12.93 -12.55 -17.39
N GLU A 58 -12.33 -11.37 -17.61
CA GLU A 58 -11.46 -11.08 -18.75
C GLU A 58 -10.22 -11.99 -18.80
N ASP A 59 -9.57 -12.18 -17.65
CA ASP A 59 -8.41 -13.06 -17.53
C ASP A 59 -8.26 -13.58 -16.10
N LYS A 60 -8.79 -14.79 -15.88
CA LYS A 60 -8.77 -15.47 -14.57
C LYS A 60 -7.37 -15.85 -14.09
N VAL A 61 -6.37 -15.82 -14.98
CA VAL A 61 -5.01 -16.27 -14.68
C VAL A 61 -4.13 -15.07 -14.33
N HIS A 62 -4.24 -13.97 -15.07
CA HIS A 62 -3.33 -12.83 -14.93
C HIS A 62 -3.92 -11.64 -14.17
N ASN A 63 -5.25 -11.45 -14.21
CA ASN A 63 -5.90 -10.37 -13.48
C ASN A 63 -6.12 -10.76 -12.02
N LEU A 64 -5.78 -9.83 -11.12
CA LEU A 64 -5.83 -10.02 -9.68
C LEU A 64 -7.06 -9.34 -9.06
N THR A 65 -7.42 -8.17 -9.58
CA THR A 65 -8.59 -7.38 -9.17
C THR A 65 -8.85 -6.27 -10.21
N GLY A 66 -9.85 -5.43 -9.97
CA GLY A 66 -10.13 -4.21 -10.72
C GLY A 66 -10.55 -3.06 -9.82
N HIS A 67 -10.24 -1.83 -10.25
CA HIS A 67 -10.64 -0.61 -9.54
C HIS A 67 -11.11 0.48 -10.51
N CYS A 68 -12.10 1.25 -10.06
CA CYS A 68 -12.54 2.46 -10.73
C CYS A 68 -11.54 3.60 -10.48
N HIS A 69 -11.07 4.21 -11.57
CA HIS A 69 -10.16 5.34 -11.52
C HIS A 69 -10.49 6.38 -12.61
N ASP A 70 -9.86 7.55 -12.54
CA ASP A 70 -10.08 8.71 -13.43
C ASP A 70 -11.43 9.45 -13.27
N PHE A 71 -11.56 10.51 -14.08
CA PHE A 71 -12.78 11.28 -14.26
C PHE A 71 -12.96 11.61 -15.77
N PRO A 72 -13.98 11.07 -16.47
CA PRO A 72 -15.01 10.16 -15.96
C PRO A 72 -14.42 8.81 -15.52
N PRO A 73 -15.03 8.13 -14.53
CA PRO A 73 -14.43 6.95 -13.94
C PRO A 73 -14.48 5.75 -14.91
N ARG A 74 -13.34 5.11 -15.06
CA ARG A 74 -13.07 3.96 -15.93
C ARG A 74 -12.57 2.78 -15.09
N CYS A 75 -12.85 1.57 -15.54
CA CYS A 75 -12.41 0.35 -14.88
C CYS A 75 -10.98 -0.01 -15.33
N TYR A 76 -10.09 -0.20 -14.36
CA TYR A 76 -8.72 -0.65 -14.56
C TYR A 76 -8.50 -2.01 -13.88
N CYS A 77 -8.03 -2.99 -14.65
CA CYS A 77 -7.61 -4.29 -14.14
C CYS A 77 -6.18 -4.22 -13.61
N VAL A 78 -5.94 -4.93 -12.52
CA VAL A 78 -4.65 -5.03 -11.83
C VAL A 78 -4.02 -6.37 -12.15
N THR A 79 -2.79 -6.36 -12.61
CA THR A 79 -1.99 -7.56 -12.92
C THR A 79 -0.63 -7.49 -12.24
N HIS A 80 0.07 -8.63 -12.18
CA HIS A 80 1.51 -8.58 -11.96
C HIS A 80 2.18 -7.91 -13.16
N CYS A 81 2.99 -6.88 -12.92
CA CYS A 81 3.85 -6.34 -13.95
C CYS A 81 4.81 -7.45 -14.40
N SER A 82 4.95 -7.61 -15.72
CA SER A 82 6.10 -8.37 -16.23
C SER A 82 7.39 -7.62 -15.85
N PRO A 83 8.48 -8.33 -15.53
CA PRO A 83 9.79 -7.73 -15.29
C PRO A 83 10.32 -6.99 -16.51
#